data_AF-A0A956J586-F1
#
_entry.id   AF-A0A956J586-F1
#
_cell.length_a   1.000
_cell.length_b   1.000
_cell.length_c   1.000
_cell.angle_alpha   90.00
_cell.angle_beta   90.00
_cell.angle_gamma   90.00
#
_symmetry.space_group_name_H-M   'P 1'
#
loop_
_entity.id
_entity.type
_entity.pdbx_description
1 polymer ?
#
loop_
_entity_poly.entity_id
_entity_poly.type
_entity_poly.pdbx_seq_one_letter_code
_entity_poly.pdbx_strand_id
1 'polypeptide(L)'
;EFKDHTMRVFSDTGMETPRGKVDGSVESMSHGFGFATVRFKGIVETLLINSVTPIDSEYVDVFFAFQVKKIGGADVTKGVGKAFIAEIERQLGQDIPIWENKIQWERPMLCDGDGPIAQYRRWCQQFYTVPEEPPGRQLDVVQNAPN
;
A
#
# COMPACT_ATOMS: atom_id res chain seq x y z
N GLU A 1 -10.00 -8.56 -6.96
CA GLU A 1 -11.04 -9.28 -6.20
C GLU A 1 -11.15 -8.68 -4.82
N PHE A 2 -12.36 -8.35 -4.38
CA PHE A 2 -12.64 -7.88 -3.02
C PHE A 2 -13.43 -8.97 -2.29
N LYS A 3 -12.99 -9.35 -1.09
CA LYS A 3 -13.66 -10.36 -0.26
C LYS A 3 -13.52 -10.00 1.20
N ASP A 4 -14.61 -9.64 1.85
CA ASP A 4 -14.63 -9.19 3.24
C ASP A 4 -13.57 -8.10 3.48
N HIS A 5 -12.69 -8.32 4.45
CA HIS A 5 -11.56 -7.46 4.79
C HIS A 5 -10.35 -7.58 3.86
N THR A 6 -10.43 -8.38 2.79
CA THR A 6 -9.28 -8.64 1.90
C THR A 6 -9.51 -8.11 0.49
N MET A 7 -8.43 -7.64 -0.13
CA MET A 7 -8.38 -7.30 -1.55
C MET A 7 -7.20 -8.02 -2.19
N ARG A 8 -7.43 -8.71 -3.31
CA ARG A 8 -6.41 -9.38 -4.11
C ARG A 8 -6.37 -8.79 -5.52
N VAL A 9 -5.17 -8.42 -5.97
CA VAL A 9 -4.91 -8.02 -7.36
C VAL A 9 -3.83 -8.94 -7.88
N PHE A 10 -4.06 -9.53 -9.05
CA PHE A 10 -3.11 -10.42 -9.70
C PHE A 10 -2.94 -9.97 -11.15
N SER A 11 -1.70 -9.96 -11.62
CA SER A 11 -1.35 -9.62 -13.00
C SER A 11 -0.25 -10.56 -13.48
N ASP A 12 -0.45 -11.17 -14.65
CA ASP A 12 0.61 -11.87 -15.37
C ASP A 12 1.49 -10.85 -16.10
N THR A 13 2.78 -10.88 -15.80
CA THR A 13 3.78 -9.97 -16.37
C THR A 13 4.87 -10.81 -17.01
N GLY A 14 4.70 -11.17 -18.29
CA GLY A 14 5.79 -11.76 -19.07
C GLY A 14 6.92 -10.75 -19.27
N MET A 15 8.16 -11.17 -19.11
CA MET A 15 9.35 -10.34 -19.34
C MET A 15 10.20 -10.95 -20.46
N GLU A 16 10.49 -10.16 -21.49
CA GLU A 16 11.53 -10.50 -22.46
C GLU A 16 12.90 -10.18 -21.85
N THR A 17 13.78 -11.17 -21.79
CA THR A 17 15.15 -10.99 -21.29
C THR A 17 16.16 -11.43 -22.35
N PRO A 18 17.42 -10.97 -22.29
CA PRO A 18 18.47 -11.47 -23.19
C PRO A 18 18.68 -12.99 -23.13
N ARG A 19 18.15 -13.68 -22.11
CA ARG A 19 18.21 -15.14 -21.93
C ARG A 19 16.91 -15.85 -22.37
N GLY A 20 16.01 -15.13 -23.01
CA GLY A 20 14.69 -15.60 -23.41
C GLY A 20 13.56 -15.07 -22.52
N LYS A 21 12.34 -15.46 -22.89
CA LYS A 21 11.12 -15.07 -22.17
C LYS A 21 11.09 -15.70 -20.79
N VAL A 22 10.84 -14.87 -19.78
CA VAL A 22 10.63 -15.28 -18.39
C VAL A 22 9.19 -14.95 -18.02
N ASP A 23 8.44 -15.98 -17.62
CA ASP A 23 7.12 -15.78 -17.06
C ASP A 23 7.26 -15.11 -15.70
N GLY A 24 6.52 -14.03 -15.51
CA GLY A 24 6.47 -13.29 -14.26
C GLY A 24 5.04 -13.01 -13.87
N SER A 25 4.86 -12.64 -12.61
CA SER A 25 3.56 -12.25 -12.08
C SER A 25 3.73 -11.24 -10.97
N VAL A 26 2.76 -10.36 -10.82
CA VAL A 26 2.63 -9.47 -9.67
C VAL A 26 1.33 -9.80 -8.95
N GLU A 27 1.45 -10.17 -7.68
CA GLU A 27 0.31 -10.43 -6.82
C GLU A 27 0.34 -9.46 -5.64
N SER A 28 -0.69 -8.62 -5.52
CA SER A 28 -0.93 -7.78 -4.35
C SER A 28 -2.07 -8.36 -3.52
N MET A 29 -1.86 -8.41 -2.20
CA MET A 29 -2.82 -8.89 -1.22
C MET A 29 -2.89 -7.92 -0.05
N SER A 30 -4.02 -7.24 0.09
CA SER A 30 -4.31 -6.31 1.18
C SER A 30 -5.17 -6.98 2.24
N HIS A 31 -4.84 -6.75 3.50
CA HIS A 31 -5.63 -7.11 4.68
C HIS A 31 -6.05 -5.81 5.37
N GLY A 32 -7.29 -5.40 5.15
CA GLY A 32 -7.72 -4.03 5.41
C GLY A 32 -7.04 -3.02 4.48
N PHE A 33 -7.31 -1.73 4.69
CA PHE A 33 -6.74 -0.66 3.88
C PHE A 33 -5.37 -0.15 4.36
N GLY A 34 -4.88 -0.67 5.50
CA GLY A 34 -3.62 -0.23 6.12
C GLY A 34 -2.44 -1.17 5.94
N PHE A 35 -2.63 -2.41 5.48
CA PHE A 35 -1.54 -3.40 5.33
C PHE A 35 -1.68 -4.20 4.04
N ALA A 36 -0.60 -4.30 3.26
CA ALA A 36 -0.56 -5.17 2.10
C ALA A 36 0.81 -5.83 1.90
N THR A 37 0.77 -6.90 1.11
CA THR A 37 1.96 -7.56 0.60
C THR A 37 1.88 -7.63 -0.92
N VAL A 38 2.98 -7.32 -1.60
CA VAL A 38 3.10 -7.47 -3.05
C VAL A 38 4.21 -8.46 -3.36
N ARG A 39 3.89 -9.54 -4.07
CA ARG A 39 4.85 -10.56 -4.48
C ARG A 39 5.10 -10.45 -5.98
N PHE A 40 6.35 -10.19 -6.32
CA PHE A 40 6.86 -10.20 -7.69
C PHE A 40 7.51 -11.56 -7.95
N LYS A 41 7.11 -12.24 -9.03
CA LYS A 41 7.76 -13.46 -9.54
C LYS A 41 8.31 -13.19 -10.94
N GLY A 42 9.34 -13.93 -11.31
CA GLY A 42 10.03 -13.81 -12.59
C GLY A 42 11.53 -13.92 -12.39
N ILE A 43 12.28 -12.91 -12.83
CA ILE A 43 13.75 -12.91 -12.78
C ILE A 43 14.26 -13.03 -11.33
N VAL A 44 13.67 -12.29 -10.40
CA VAL A 44 14.00 -12.30 -8.98
C VAL A 44 12.70 -12.30 -8.20
N GLU A 45 12.48 -13.31 -7.35
CA GLU A 45 11.32 -13.34 -6.48
C GLU A 45 11.52 -12.33 -5.33
N THR A 46 10.63 -11.34 -5.27
CA THR A 46 10.68 -10.25 -4.30
C THR A 46 9.33 -10.12 -3.59
N LEU A 47 9.38 -9.97 -2.28
CA LEU A 47 8.23 -9.63 -1.45
C LEU A 47 8.39 -8.18 -0.99
N LEU A 48 7.41 -7.36 -1.32
CA LEU A 48 7.19 -6.05 -0.73
C LEU A 48 6.12 -6.19 0.37
N ILE A 49 6.38 -5.57 1.51
CA ILE A 49 5.41 -5.38 2.60
C ILE A 49 5.22 -3.87 2.73
N ASN A 50 3.99 -3.41 2.58
CA ASN A 50 3.66 -2.01 2.79
C ASN A 50 2.60 -1.87 3.90
N SER A 51 2.77 -0.85 4.72
CA SER A 51 1.83 -0.51 5.77
C SER A 51 1.64 0.99 5.81
N VAL A 52 0.41 1.43 6.07
CA VAL A 52 0.06 2.83 6.31
C VAL A 52 -0.63 2.90 7.65
N THR A 53 -0.07 3.68 8.57
CA THR A 53 -0.59 3.82 9.93
C THR A 53 -0.99 5.27 10.16
N PRO A 54 -2.27 5.58 10.45
CA PRO A 54 -2.67 6.92 10.82
C PRO A 54 -1.98 7.36 12.11
N ILE A 55 -1.41 8.57 12.09
CA ILE A 55 -0.95 9.26 13.29
C ILE A 55 -2.13 10.04 13.87
N ASP A 56 -2.79 10.82 13.01
CA ASP A 56 -4.03 11.55 13.30
C ASP A 56 -4.88 11.69 12.02
N SER A 57 -5.79 12.68 11.97
CA SER A 57 -6.66 12.93 10.82
C SER A 57 -5.95 13.52 9.60
N GLU A 58 -4.75 14.07 9.77
CA GLU A 58 -3.99 14.76 8.73
C GLU A 58 -2.70 14.01 8.34
N TYR A 59 -2.09 13.28 9.27
CA TYR A 59 -0.80 12.61 9.06
C TYR A 59 -0.88 11.10 9.13
N VAL A 60 -0.09 10.45 8.28
CA VAL A 60 0.09 8.99 8.26
C VAL A 60 1.58 8.65 8.16
N ASP A 61 1.97 7.56 8.81
CA ASP A 61 3.25 6.91 8.58
C ASP A 61 3.12 5.88 7.47
N VAL A 62 3.96 6.00 6.44
CA VAL A 62 4.04 5.05 5.33
C VAL A 62 5.32 4.22 5.47
N PHE A 63 5.15 2.91 5.58
CA PHE A 63 6.23 1.95 5.73
C PHE A 63 6.31 1.02 4.53
N PHE A 64 7.53 0.82 4.01
CA PHE A 64 7.82 -0.19 3.00
C PHE A 64 9.02 -1.04 3.41
N ALA A 65 8.89 -2.36 3.29
CA ALA A 65 9.98 -3.30 3.49
C ALA A 65 10.05 -4.31 2.33
N PHE A 66 11.26 -4.67 1.95
CA PHE A 66 11.51 -5.57 0.83
C PHE A 66 12.35 -6.76 1.26
N GLN A 67 11.97 -7.93 0.76
CA GLN A 67 12.71 -9.16 0.92
C GLN A 67 12.92 -9.80 -0.45
N VAL A 68 14.17 -10.08 -0.77
CA VAL A 68 14.56 -10.74 -2.01
C VAL A 68 14.90 -12.19 -1.71
N LYS A 69 14.34 -13.13 -2.47
CA LYS A 69 14.68 -14.55 -2.36
C LYS A 69 16.15 -14.75 -2.78
N LYS A 70 16.87 -15.58 -2.03
CA LYS A 70 18.27 -15.89 -2.33
C LYS A 70 18.43 -16.40 -3.76
N ILE A 71 19.41 -15.84 -4.47
CA ILE A 71 19.72 -16.14 -5.88
C ILE A 71 21.24 -16.18 -6.08
N GLY A 72 21.74 -17.23 -6.73
CA GLY A 72 23.12 -17.32 -7.24
C GLY A 72 24.28 -17.21 -6.21
N GLY A 73 24.01 -17.15 -4.91
CA GLY A 73 25.01 -16.96 -3.85
C GLY A 73 24.78 -15.69 -3.01
N ALA A 74 25.46 -15.57 -1.86
CA ALA A 74 25.21 -14.48 -0.91
C ALA A 74 25.55 -13.09 -1.48
N ASP A 75 26.67 -12.95 -2.19
CA ASP A 75 27.09 -11.67 -2.77
C ASP A 75 26.19 -11.22 -3.92
N VAL A 76 25.75 -12.15 -4.77
CA VAL A 76 24.78 -11.88 -5.84
C VAL A 76 23.46 -11.41 -5.24
N THR A 77 22.95 -12.12 -4.22
CA THR A 77 21.72 -11.74 -3.52
C THR A 77 21.84 -10.34 -2.91
N LYS A 78 22.99 -10.01 -2.29
CA LYS A 78 23.24 -8.69 -1.70
C LYS A 78 23.30 -7.57 -2.75
N GLY A 79 23.93 -7.81 -3.89
CA GLY A 79 24.00 -6.86 -4.99
C GLY A 79 22.62 -6.54 -5.57
N VAL A 80 21.82 -7.58 -5.81
CA VAL A 80 20.44 -7.41 -6.27
C VAL A 80 19.59 -6.69 -5.24
N GLY A 81 19.70 -7.05 -3.96
CA GLY A 81 18.98 -6.35 -2.88
C GLY A 81 19.27 -4.85 -2.83
N LYS A 82 20.55 -4.44 -2.97
CA LYS A 82 20.92 -3.03 -3.04
C LYS A 82 20.30 -2.29 -4.23
N ALA A 83 20.32 -2.93 -5.40
CA ALA A 83 19.74 -2.34 -6.62
C ALA A 83 18.23 -2.15 -6.47
N PHE A 84 17.53 -3.13 -5.87
CA PHE A 84 16.11 -3.00 -5.58
C PHE A 84 15.84 -1.82 -4.64
N ILE A 85 16.54 -1.72 -3.50
CA ILE A 85 16.36 -0.63 -2.53
C ILE A 85 16.48 0.74 -3.20
N ALA A 86 17.53 0.95 -4.01
CA ALA A 86 17.73 2.21 -4.72
C ALA A 86 16.59 2.54 -5.70
N GLU A 87 16.06 1.52 -6.39
CA GLU A 87 14.93 1.72 -7.31
C GLU A 87 13.64 2.08 -6.56
N ILE A 88 13.42 1.49 -5.40
CA ILE A 88 12.27 1.79 -4.53
C ILE A 88 12.35 3.20 -3.99
N GLU A 89 13.50 3.61 -3.47
CA GLU A 89 13.73 4.97 -2.99
C GLU A 89 13.46 5.98 -4.11
N ARG A 90 13.88 5.66 -5.35
CA ARG A 90 13.61 6.47 -6.53
C ARG A 90 12.11 6.56 -6.82
N GLN A 91 11.37 5.45 -6.80
CA GLN A 91 9.94 5.43 -7.07
C GLN A 91 9.13 6.16 -5.98
N LEU A 92 9.41 5.88 -4.70
CA LEU A 92 8.76 6.58 -3.60
C LEU A 92 9.08 8.08 -3.59
N GLY A 93 10.30 8.46 -3.93
CA GLY A 93 10.69 9.86 -4.10
C GLY A 93 9.89 10.58 -5.20
N GLN A 94 9.33 9.86 -6.17
CA GLN A 94 8.44 10.42 -7.20
C GLN A 94 6.99 10.54 -6.72
N ASP A 95 6.54 9.62 -5.87
CA ASP A 95 5.18 9.62 -5.33
C ASP A 95 4.96 10.65 -4.21
N ILE A 96 5.95 10.82 -3.31
CA ILE A 96 5.88 11.76 -2.18
C ILE A 96 5.43 13.17 -2.61
N PRO A 97 6.07 13.87 -3.57
CA PRO A 97 5.66 15.22 -3.92
C PRO A 97 4.23 15.29 -4.47
N ILE A 98 3.73 14.22 -5.10
CA ILE A 98 2.34 14.16 -5.56
C ILE A 98 1.39 14.02 -4.37
N TRP A 99 1.72 13.18 -3.38
CA TRP A 99 0.90 12.99 -2.18
C TRP A 99 0.85 14.24 -1.31
N GLU A 100 1.98 14.92 -1.12
CA GLU A 100 2.09 16.16 -0.33
C GLU A 100 1.33 17.35 -0.96
N ASN A 101 1.05 17.30 -2.27
CA ASN A 101 0.46 18.42 -3.01
C ASN A 101 -0.90 18.09 -3.67
N LYS A 102 -1.56 16.99 -3.27
CA LYS A 102 -2.87 16.61 -3.80
C LYS A 102 -3.96 16.72 -2.73
N ILE A 103 -5.18 16.99 -3.20
CA ILE A 103 -6.39 16.92 -2.36
C ILE A 103 -7.19 15.65 -2.68
N GLN A 104 -7.87 15.10 -1.67
CA GLN A 104 -8.87 14.07 -1.88
C GLN A 104 -10.13 14.68 -2.49
N TRP A 105 -10.49 14.25 -3.70
CA TRP A 105 -11.81 14.53 -4.28
C TRP A 105 -12.78 13.40 -3.96
N GLU A 106 -13.92 13.70 -3.33
CA GLU A 106 -14.96 12.71 -3.02
C GLU A 106 -15.52 12.08 -4.30
N ARG A 107 -15.78 12.90 -5.33
CA ARG A 107 -16.32 12.49 -6.63
C ARG A 107 -15.35 12.86 -7.76
N PRO A 108 -14.29 12.08 -7.97
CA PRO A 108 -13.33 12.34 -9.04
C PRO A 108 -13.98 12.11 -10.41
N MET A 109 -13.58 12.89 -11.41
CA MET A 109 -13.87 12.57 -12.81
C MET A 109 -12.99 11.37 -13.22
N LEU A 110 -13.61 10.34 -13.80
CA LEU A 110 -12.93 9.11 -14.20
C LEU A 110 -12.96 8.96 -15.72
N CYS A 111 -11.92 8.35 -16.28
CA CYS A 111 -11.83 7.95 -17.68
C CYS A 111 -11.53 6.46 -17.84
N ASP A 112 -11.55 5.99 -19.09
CA ASP A 112 -11.17 4.64 -19.43
C ASP A 112 -9.70 4.39 -19.03
N GLY A 113 -9.47 3.41 -18.15
CA GLY A 113 -8.14 3.04 -17.67
C GLY A 113 -7.85 3.37 -16.20
N ASP A 114 -8.65 4.21 -15.53
CA ASP A 114 -8.47 4.55 -14.10
C ASP A 114 -8.68 3.36 -13.15
N GLY A 115 -9.25 2.27 -13.66
CA GLY A 115 -9.57 1.10 -12.87
C GLY A 115 -10.71 1.34 -11.88
N PRO A 116 -10.89 0.45 -10.90
CA PRO A 116 -12.11 0.38 -10.09
C PRO A 116 -12.09 1.32 -8.87
N ILE A 117 -11.73 2.60 -9.03
CA ILE A 117 -11.57 3.57 -7.91
C ILE A 117 -12.80 3.64 -7.01
N ALA A 118 -14.01 3.72 -7.57
CA ALA A 118 -15.25 3.78 -6.79
C ALA A 118 -15.50 2.49 -5.98
N GLN A 119 -15.15 1.32 -6.53
CA GLN A 119 -15.30 0.04 -5.85
C GLN A 119 -14.29 -0.08 -4.70
N TYR A 120 -13.04 0.31 -4.95
CA TYR A 120 -12.00 0.38 -3.94
C TYR A 120 -12.40 1.26 -2.76
N ARG A 121 -12.91 2.47 -3.01
CA ARG A 121 -13.36 3.38 -1.95
C ARG A 121 -14.53 2.83 -1.15
N ARG A 122 -15.51 2.19 -1.80
CA ARG A 122 -16.62 1.51 -1.10
C ARG A 122 -16.12 0.37 -0.21
N TRP A 123 -15.14 -0.39 -0.68
CA TRP A 123 -14.51 -1.42 0.13
C TRP A 123 -13.77 -0.82 1.33
N CYS A 124 -13.07 0.32 1.18
CA CYS A 124 -12.39 0.99 2.30
C CYS A 124 -13.37 1.51 3.37
N GLN A 125 -14.58 1.94 3.00
CA GLN A 125 -15.55 2.50 3.94
C GLN A 125 -15.91 1.55 5.09
N GLN A 126 -15.84 0.23 4.87
CA GLN A 126 -16.17 -0.76 5.90
C GLN A 126 -15.25 -0.67 7.14
N PHE A 127 -14.06 -0.07 7.01
CA PHE A 127 -13.08 0.03 8.08
C PHE A 127 -13.19 1.33 8.90
N TYR A 128 -14.13 2.21 8.55
CA TYR A 128 -14.37 3.49 9.22
C TYR A 128 -15.58 3.45 10.18
N THR A 129 -16.01 2.26 10.59
CA THR A 129 -17.07 2.12 11.60
C THR A 129 -16.52 2.51 12.96
N VAL A 130 -16.95 3.67 13.47
CA VAL A 130 -16.77 4.06 14.88
C VAL A 130 -17.41 2.96 15.73
N PRO A 131 -16.72 2.39 16.74
CA PRO A 131 -17.40 1.60 17.76
C PRO A 131 -18.53 2.47 18.33
N GLU A 132 -19.76 1.94 18.49
CA GLU A 132 -20.79 2.67 19.24
C GLU A 132 -20.17 3.22 20.53
N GLU A 133 -20.37 4.51 20.81
CA GLU A 133 -19.99 5.03 22.12
C GLU A 133 -20.65 4.13 23.16
N PRO A 134 -19.88 3.55 24.11
CA PRO A 134 -20.49 2.79 25.18
C PRO A 134 -21.47 3.72 25.89
N PRO A 135 -22.74 3.34 26.08
CA PRO A 135 -23.72 4.21 26.70
C PRO A 135 -23.21 4.61 28.09
N GLY A 136 -22.95 5.91 28.28
CA GLY A 136 -22.66 6.50 29.59
C GLY A 136 -21.30 7.18 29.80
N ARG A 137 -20.47 7.41 28.78
CA ARG A 137 -19.26 8.25 28.98
C ARG A 137 -19.56 9.73 28.73
N GLN A 138 -20.20 10.38 29.71
CA GLN A 138 -20.24 11.84 29.76
C GLN A 138 -18.82 12.35 29.98
N LEU A 139 -18.23 12.98 28.97
CA LEU A 139 -16.98 13.70 29.13
C LEU A 139 -17.28 14.93 30.00
N ASP A 140 -16.75 14.95 31.22
CA ASP A 140 -16.82 16.12 32.08
C ASP A 140 -16.10 17.28 31.37
N VAL A 141 -16.89 18.18 30.80
CA VAL A 141 -16.40 19.48 30.35
C VAL A 141 -15.92 20.19 31.61
N VAL A 142 -14.60 20.20 31.82
CA VAL A 142 -13.98 21.01 32.87
C VAL A 142 -14.18 22.48 32.50
N GLN A 143 -15.30 23.05 32.93
CA GLN A 143 -15.49 24.50 32.97
C GLN A 143 -14.60 25.06 34.07
N ASN A 144 -13.31 25.26 33.76
CA ASN A 144 -12.45 26.08 34.59
C ASN A 144 -12.23 27.43 33.90
N ALA A 145 -13.18 28.34 34.14
CA ALA A 145 -12.89 29.76 34.30
C ALA A 145 -13.39 30.15 35.69
N PRO A 146 -12.59 30.91 36.46
CA PRO A 146 -13.15 32.20 36.84
C PRO A 146 -12.15 33.37 36.86
N ASN A 147 -12.72 34.51 36.44
CA ASN A 147 -12.42 35.93 36.69
C ASN A 147 -11.12 36.55 36.17
#